data_AF-A0A168NFH3-F1
#
_entry.id   AF-A0A168NFH3-F1
#
_cell.length_a   1.000
_cell.length_b   1.000
_cell.length_c   1.000
_cell.angle_alpha   90.00
_cell.angle_beta   90.00
_cell.angle_gamma   90.00
#
_symmetry.space_group_name_H-M   'P 1'
#
loop_
_entity.id
_entity.type
_entity.pdbx_description
1 polymer ?
#
loop_
_entity_poly.entity_id
_entity_poly.type
_entity_poly.pdbx_seq_one_letter_code
_entity_poly.pdbx_strand_id
1 'polypeptide(L)'
;VVMRKHLLENANQKARHREWRECYLEVQDGELRIPASFGGVLPSNSSGTSSNKWSTHSQLVGKIALNHTLSNPLPPPGYNRQRPHVFAIQQSDGGVYLFQVSNAEQTHEWVSTCNYWAARESKEPLPGGVGNMEYGW
;
A
#
# COMPACT_ATOMS: atom_id res chain seq x y z
N VAL A 1 9.92 5.68 9.11
CA VAL A 1 8.56 5.62 9.68
C VAL A 1 7.71 6.67 9.00
N VAL A 2 6.46 6.39 8.65
CA VAL A 2 5.57 7.33 7.94
C VAL A 2 4.21 7.41 8.62
N MET A 3 3.47 8.49 8.39
CA MET A 3 2.09 8.60 8.88
C MET A 3 1.13 8.23 7.76
N ARG A 4 0.19 7.33 8.01
CA ARG A 4 -0.85 6.92 7.06
C ARG A 4 -2.21 7.44 7.49
N LYS A 5 -3.00 7.90 6.52
CA LYS A 5 -4.43 8.16 6.65
C LYS A 5 -5.20 7.42 5.56
N HIS A 6 -6.20 6.63 5.95
CA HIS A 6 -7.12 6.00 5.02
C HIS A 6 -8.25 6.99 4.70
N LEU A 7 -8.31 7.46 3.46
CA LEU A 7 -9.25 8.51 3.05
C LEU A 7 -10.56 7.93 2.53
N LEU A 8 -10.47 7.03 1.54
CA LEU A 8 -11.60 6.37 0.89
C LEU A 8 -11.39 4.86 0.94
N GLU A 9 -12.42 4.12 1.32
CA GLU A 9 -12.45 2.65 1.21
C GLU A 9 -12.78 2.23 -0.22
N ASN A 10 -13.68 2.96 -0.89
CA ASN A 10 -14.04 2.79 -2.30
C ASN A 10 -14.27 4.18 -2.90
N ALA A 11 -14.37 4.30 -4.22
CA ALA A 11 -14.62 5.59 -4.90
C ALA A 11 -15.79 6.39 -4.30
N ASN A 12 -16.85 5.69 -3.85
CA ASN A 12 -18.05 6.30 -3.26
C ASN A 12 -18.12 6.17 -1.72
N GLN A 13 -17.16 5.49 -1.08
CA GLN A 13 -17.22 5.19 0.34
C GLN A 13 -16.05 5.81 1.09
N LYS A 14 -16.40 6.73 1.99
CA LYS A 14 -15.50 7.34 2.95
C LYS A 14 -15.00 6.27 3.95
N ALA A 15 -13.69 6.18 4.14
CA ALA A 15 -13.12 5.21 5.08
C ALA A 15 -13.63 5.45 6.51
N ARG A 16 -13.89 4.37 7.26
CA ARG A 16 -14.41 4.47 8.64
C ARG A 16 -13.40 5.07 9.62
N HIS A 17 -12.10 4.78 9.42
CA HIS A 17 -11.01 5.24 10.30
C HIS A 17 -10.02 6.13 9.54
N ARG A 18 -10.23 7.44 9.62
CA ARG A 18 -9.53 8.48 8.85
C ARG A 18 -8.42 9.20 9.63
N GLU A 19 -8.06 8.67 10.78
CA GLU A 19 -7.04 9.26 11.62
C GLU A 19 -5.65 8.97 11.05
N TRP A 20 -4.73 9.91 11.25
CA TRP A 20 -3.33 9.72 10.91
C TRP A 20 -2.71 8.78 11.94
N ARG A 21 -2.17 7.66 11.48
CA ARG A 21 -1.46 6.69 12.33
C ARG A 21 -0.06 6.48 11.85
N GLU A 22 0.87 6.41 12.79
CA GLU A 22 2.24 6.04 12.50
C GLU A 22 2.31 4.58 12.06
N CYS A 23 3.03 4.31 10.98
CA CYS A 23 3.22 2.97 10.46
C CYS A 23 4.55 2.83 9.71
N TYR A 24 4.97 1.58 9.59
CA TYR A 24 6.07 1.19 8.73
C TYR A 24 5.49 0.74 7.39
N LEU A 25 6.18 1.09 6.31
CA LEU A 25 5.86 0.64 4.97
C LEU A 25 7.02 -0.20 4.47
N GLU A 26 6.67 -1.33 3.88
CA GLU A 26 7.59 -2.20 3.19
C GLU A 26 6.98 -2.55 1.85
N VAL A 27 7.74 -2.39 0.77
CA VAL A 27 7.31 -2.86 -0.55
C VAL A 27 8.03 -4.17 -0.82
N GLN A 28 7.26 -5.24 -1.00
CA GLN A 28 7.79 -6.56 -1.27
C GLN A 28 6.89 -7.26 -2.26
N ASP A 29 7.47 -7.76 -3.35
CA ASP A 29 6.78 -8.62 -4.32
C ASP A 29 5.50 -7.99 -4.90
N GLY A 30 5.58 -6.73 -5.34
CA GLY A 30 4.42 -6.01 -5.91
C GLY A 30 3.36 -5.57 -4.87
N GLU A 31 3.64 -5.74 -3.58
CA GLU A 31 2.71 -5.43 -2.50
C GLU A 31 3.31 -4.43 -1.53
N LEU A 32 2.53 -3.40 -1.19
CA LEU A 32 2.85 -2.48 -0.11
C LEU A 32 2.27 -3.04 1.18
N ARG A 33 3.15 -3.54 2.03
CA ARG A 33 2.85 -4.18 3.32
C ARG A 33 3.03 -3.18 4.46
N ILE A 34 2.07 -3.21 5.37
CA ILE A 34 2.07 -2.44 6.61
C ILE A 34 2.22 -3.44 7.75
N PRO A 35 3.44 -3.80 8.15
CA PRO A 35 3.64 -4.68 9.30
C PRO A 35 3.05 -4.04 10.56
N ALA A 36 2.48 -4.86 11.46
CA ALA A 36 2.16 -4.38 12.80
C ALA A 36 3.42 -3.83 13.45
N SER A 37 3.35 -2.59 13.92
CA SER A 37 4.38 -2.06 14.80
C SER A 37 4.58 -3.05 15.95
N PHE A 38 5.83 -3.34 16.27
CA PHE A 38 6.31 -4.31 17.27
C PHE A 38 5.80 -4.09 18.72
N GLY A 39 4.84 -3.18 18.96
CA GLY A 39 4.37 -2.77 20.28
C GLY A 39 2.86 -2.83 20.51
N GLY A 40 2.08 -3.45 19.62
CA GLY A 40 0.65 -3.66 19.84
C GLY A 40 0.38 -4.95 20.60
N VAL A 41 0.29 -4.87 21.93
CA VAL A 41 -0.21 -5.95 22.80
C VAL A 41 -1.60 -6.37 22.29
N LEU A 42 -1.71 -7.59 21.75
CA LEU A 42 -3.00 -8.22 21.49
C LEU A 42 -3.70 -8.43 22.85
N PRO A 43 -5.01 -8.16 22.99
CA PRO A 43 -5.77 -8.72 24.09
C PRO A 43 -5.80 -10.24 23.87
N SER A 44 -4.94 -10.94 24.60
CA SER A 44 -4.96 -12.40 24.73
C SER A 44 -6.30 -12.80 25.34
N ASN A 45 -7.23 -13.28 24.50
CA ASN A 45 -8.43 -13.94 24.97
C ASN A 45 -8.53 -15.32 24.32
N SER A 46 -7.78 -16.28 24.86
CA SER A 46 -8.25 -17.66 25.04
C SER A 46 -7.15 -18.53 25.63
N SER A 47 -7.43 -19.02 26.84
CA SER A 47 -6.94 -20.28 27.42
C SER A 47 -6.59 -21.34 26.37
N GLY A 48 -5.37 -21.86 26.38
CA GLY A 48 -5.01 -22.99 25.53
C GLY A 48 -3.53 -23.30 25.55
N THR A 49 -3.19 -24.39 26.24
CA THR A 49 -1.89 -25.03 26.36
C THR A 49 -1.13 -25.18 25.04
N SER A 50 0.21 -25.07 25.11
CA SER A 50 1.22 -25.75 24.26
C SER A 50 1.90 -24.99 23.11
N SER A 51 3.24 -25.01 23.21
CA SER A 51 4.27 -24.73 22.20
C SER A 51 4.38 -23.30 21.68
N ASN A 52 5.35 -22.57 22.24
CA ASN A 52 5.87 -21.32 21.70
C ASN A 52 6.59 -21.59 20.37
N LYS A 53 5.82 -21.77 19.30
CA LYS A 53 6.27 -21.49 17.94
C LYS A 53 6.15 -19.97 17.79
N TRP A 54 7.29 -19.29 17.84
CA TRP A 54 7.43 -17.91 17.38
C TRP A 54 7.20 -17.92 15.86
N SER A 55 5.96 -18.15 15.44
CA SER A 55 5.60 -18.09 14.05
C SER A 55 5.86 -16.65 13.62
N THR A 56 6.81 -16.50 12.71
CA THR A 56 7.21 -15.31 11.93
C THR A 56 6.06 -14.75 11.08
N HIS A 57 4.82 -14.88 11.54
CA HIS A 57 3.67 -14.13 11.05
C HIS A 57 3.69 -12.78 11.74
N SER A 58 4.54 -11.87 11.23
CA SER A 58 4.32 -10.44 11.43
C SER A 58 2.87 -10.17 11.04
N GLN A 59 2.02 -9.90 12.03
CA GLN A 59 0.60 -9.65 11.79
C GLN A 59 0.53 -8.37 10.94
N LEU A 60 0.19 -8.51 9.67
CA LEU A 60 0.09 -7.38 8.75
C LEU A 60 -1.14 -6.55 9.17
N VAL A 61 -0.93 -5.30 9.55
CA VAL A 61 -2.01 -4.34 9.87
C VAL A 61 -2.76 -3.93 8.60
N GLY A 62 -2.09 -4.02 7.45
CA GLY A 62 -2.68 -3.78 6.15
C GLY A 62 -1.77 -4.25 5.03
N LYS A 63 -2.40 -4.57 3.91
CA LYS A 63 -1.73 -4.95 2.67
C LYS A 63 -2.43 -4.23 1.53
N ILE A 64 -1.65 -3.56 0.71
CA ILE A 64 -2.13 -2.81 -0.46
C ILE A 64 -1.45 -3.44 -1.66
N ALA A 65 -2.21 -4.13 -2.50
CA ALA A 65 -1.70 -4.64 -3.78
C ALA A 65 -1.42 -3.42 -4.68
N LEU A 66 -0.22 -3.35 -5.26
CA LEU A 66 0.18 -2.20 -6.10
C LEU A 66 -0.28 -2.35 -7.55
N ASN A 67 -0.80 -3.52 -7.96
CA ASN A 67 -1.35 -3.73 -9.29
C ASN A 67 -2.47 -2.73 -9.59
N HIS A 68 -2.37 -2.05 -10.73
CA HIS A 68 -3.30 -1.01 -11.16
C HIS A 68 -3.48 0.13 -10.13
N THR A 69 -2.51 0.35 -9.24
CA THR A 69 -2.50 1.50 -8.35
C THR A 69 -1.82 2.70 -9.00
N LEU A 70 -2.24 3.90 -8.60
CA LEU A 70 -1.63 5.15 -9.02
C LEU A 70 -1.14 5.91 -7.78
N SER A 71 0.14 6.24 -7.76
CA SER A 71 0.75 7.05 -6.71
C SER A 71 1.07 8.44 -7.24
N ASN A 72 0.71 9.48 -6.48
CA ASN A 72 1.00 10.87 -6.85
C ASN A 72 1.40 11.70 -5.61
N PRO A 73 2.41 12.58 -5.73
CA PRO A 73 2.72 13.52 -4.66
C PRO A 73 1.61 14.58 -4.58
N LEU A 74 1.32 15.07 -3.37
CA LEU A 74 0.49 16.25 -3.21
C LEU A 74 1.35 17.50 -3.41
N PRO A 75 1.02 18.38 -4.37
CA PRO A 75 1.78 19.61 -4.60
C PRO A 75 1.68 20.53 -3.37
N PRO A 76 2.68 21.42 -3.15
CA PRO A 76 2.64 22.40 -2.07
C PRO A 76 1.32 23.18 -2.06
N PRO A 77 0.64 23.36 -0.89
CA PRO A 77 1.13 23.20 0.48
C PRO A 77 1.06 21.78 1.07
N GLY A 78 0.87 20.74 0.24
CA GLY A 78 0.68 19.36 0.69
C GLY A 78 -0.75 19.11 1.16
N TYR A 79 -0.92 18.32 2.23
CA TYR A 79 -2.26 18.07 2.80
C TYR A 79 -2.72 19.21 3.72
N ASN A 80 -1.79 19.77 4.52
CA ASN A 80 -2.01 20.92 5.40
C ASN A 80 -0.64 21.55 5.72
N ARG A 81 -0.58 22.77 6.26
CA ARG A 81 0.67 23.45 6.66
C ARG A 81 1.54 22.62 7.62
N GLN A 82 0.94 21.75 8.42
CA GLN A 82 1.65 20.85 9.34
C GLN A 82 2.17 19.56 8.66
N ARG A 83 1.69 19.24 7.45
CA ARG A 83 2.00 18.03 6.69
C ARG A 83 2.26 18.40 5.22
N PRO A 84 3.38 19.08 4.93
CA PRO A 84 3.70 19.55 3.58
C PRO A 84 4.12 18.42 2.64
N HIS A 85 4.68 17.34 3.16
CA HIS A 85 5.23 16.22 2.37
C HIS A 85 4.31 15.00 2.46
N VAL A 86 3.35 14.93 1.55
CA VAL A 86 2.36 13.84 1.51
C VAL A 86 2.27 13.32 0.09
N PHE A 87 2.18 12.00 -0.06
CA PHE A 87 1.77 11.36 -1.30
C PHE A 87 0.47 10.59 -1.11
N ALA A 88 -0.29 10.46 -2.19
CA ALA A 88 -1.50 9.66 -2.26
C ALA A 88 -1.21 8.37 -3.03
N ILE A 89 -1.81 7.28 -2.60
CA ILE A 89 -1.94 6.05 -3.37
C ILE A 89 -3.44 5.83 -3.61
N GLN A 90 -3.81 5.72 -4.87
CA GLN A 90 -5.15 5.37 -5.32
C GLN A 90 -5.14 3.92 -5.79
N GLN A 91 -6.07 3.13 -5.26
CA GLN A 91 -6.27 1.74 -5.64
C GLN A 91 -7.30 1.63 -6.77
N SER A 92 -7.29 0.48 -7.45
CA SER A 92 -8.19 0.19 -8.58
C SER A 92 -9.67 0.09 -8.19
N ASP A 93 -9.96 -0.19 -6.92
CA ASP A 93 -11.30 -0.15 -6.32
C ASP A 93 -11.78 1.28 -5.98
N GLY A 94 -10.94 2.29 -6.23
CA GLY A 94 -11.17 3.68 -5.87
C GLY A 94 -10.87 3.99 -4.41
N GLY A 95 -10.26 3.06 -3.66
CA GLY A 95 -9.69 3.31 -2.36
C GLY A 95 -8.54 4.31 -2.42
N VAL A 96 -8.40 5.16 -1.41
CA VAL A 96 -7.37 6.21 -1.37
C VAL A 96 -6.68 6.24 -0.02
N TYR A 97 -5.36 6.14 -0.05
CA TYR A 97 -4.48 6.25 1.11
C TYR A 97 -3.59 7.47 0.97
N LEU A 98 -3.40 8.19 2.07
CA LEU A 98 -2.46 9.31 2.16
C LEU A 98 -1.32 8.91 3.09
N PHE A 99 -0.10 9.20 2.67
CA PHE A 99 1.11 8.91 3.43
C PHE A 99 1.94 10.17 3.56
N GLN A 100 2.22 10.57 4.79
CA GLN A 100 3.14 11.66 5.08
C GLN A 100 4.52 11.09 5.36
N VAL A 101 5.50 11.72 4.72
CA VAL A 101 6.93 11.46 4.88
C VAL A 101 7.63 12.69 5.44
N SER A 102 8.92 12.52 5.79
CA SER A 102 9.68 13.56 6.46
C SER A 102 10.16 14.68 5.52
N ASN A 103 10.35 14.37 4.23
CA ASN A 103 10.90 15.31 3.24
C ASN A 103 10.29 15.11 1.84
N ALA A 104 10.53 16.07 0.95
CA ALA A 104 10.03 16.03 -0.43
C ALA A 104 10.71 14.94 -1.26
N GLU A 105 12.01 14.71 -1.09
CA GLU A 105 12.76 13.67 -1.81
C GLU A 105 12.18 12.28 -1.58
N GLN A 106 11.95 11.91 -0.31
CA GLN A 106 11.25 10.66 0.05
C GLN A 106 9.85 10.60 -0.55
N THR A 107 9.15 11.73 -0.66
CA THR A 107 7.82 11.74 -1.31
C THR A 107 7.96 11.26 -2.76
N HIS A 108 8.93 11.78 -3.49
CA HIS A 108 9.20 11.39 -4.87
C HIS A 108 9.75 9.96 -4.99
N GLU A 109 10.63 9.53 -4.08
CA GLU A 109 11.15 8.17 -4.03
C GLU A 109 10.04 7.15 -3.79
N TRP A 110 9.16 7.39 -2.81
CA TRP A 110 8.03 6.52 -2.51
C TRP A 110 7.03 6.47 -3.67
N VAL A 111 6.68 7.62 -4.25
CA VAL A 111 5.81 7.66 -5.43
C VAL A 111 6.41 6.87 -6.59
N SER A 112 7.69 7.10 -6.90
CA SER A 112 8.37 6.42 -8.00
C SER A 112 8.46 4.92 -7.75
N THR A 113 8.77 4.51 -6.52
CA THR A 113 8.80 3.09 -6.12
C THR A 113 7.43 2.44 -6.28
N CYS A 114 6.37 3.06 -5.74
CA CYS A 114 5.02 2.50 -5.83
C CYS A 114 4.55 2.41 -7.29
N ASN A 115 4.76 3.46 -8.08
CA ASN A 115 4.42 3.45 -9.51
C ASN A 115 5.26 2.45 -10.31
N TYR A 116 6.54 2.27 -9.97
CA TYR A 116 7.41 1.29 -10.59
C TYR A 116 6.89 -0.14 -10.35
N TRP A 117 6.57 -0.48 -9.10
CA TRP A 117 5.99 -1.78 -8.76
C TRP A 117 4.60 -1.96 -9.36
N ALA A 118 3.76 -0.92 -9.36
CA ALA A 118 2.47 -0.94 -10.02
C ALA A 118 2.60 -1.27 -11.50
N ALA A 119 3.49 -0.60 -12.23
CA ALA A 119 3.73 -0.86 -13.65
C ALA A 119 4.31 -2.26 -13.90
N ARG A 120 5.15 -2.76 -12.98
CA ARG A 120 5.74 -4.11 -13.07
C ARG A 120 4.70 -5.20 -12.86
N GLU A 121 3.83 -5.05 -11.86
CA GLU A 121 2.78 -6.01 -11.51
C GLU A 121 1.56 -5.92 -12.44
N SER A 122 1.30 -4.73 -13.01
CA SER A 122 0.20 -4.52 -13.96
C SER A 122 0.50 -5.06 -15.36
N LYS A 123 1.66 -5.69 -15.59
CA LYS A 123 1.90 -6.41 -16.84
C LYS A 123 1.00 -7.63 -16.86
N GLU A 124 0.10 -7.63 -17.84
CA GLU A 124 -0.73 -8.76 -18.21
C GLU A 124 0.14 -10.03 -18.27
N PRO A 125 -0.28 -11.17 -17.71
CA PRO A 125 0.28 -12.41 -18.20
C PRO A 125 -0.11 -12.46 -19.69
N LEU A 126 0.87 -12.48 -20.59
CA LEU A 126 0.66 -12.91 -21.97
C LEU A 126 1.02 -14.41 -22.06
N PRO A 127 0.19 -15.36 -21.60
CA PRO A 127 0.31 -16.74 -22.02
C PRO A 127 -0.38 -16.83 -23.38
N GLY A 128 0.33 -16.47 -24.44
CA GLY A 128 -0.16 -16.71 -25.80
C GLY A 128 0.03 -15.54 -26.74
N GLY A 129 1.28 -15.27 -27.10
CA GLY A 129 1.56 -15.05 -28.51
C GLY A 129 1.31 -16.37 -29.24
N VAL A 130 0.03 -16.76 -29.43
CA VAL A 130 -0.28 -17.82 -30.39
C VAL A 130 -0.10 -17.17 -31.75
N GLY A 131 1.04 -17.43 -32.38
CA GLY A 131 1.25 -17.05 -33.76
C GLY A 131 0.12 -17.65 -34.59
N ASN A 132 -0.66 -16.81 -35.26
CA ASN A 132 -1.51 -17.27 -36.34
C ASN A 132 -0.65 -17.42 -37.60
N MET A 133 0.31 -18.34 -37.56
CA MET A 133 0.88 -18.96 -38.77
C MET A 133 -0.12 -20.01 -39.24
N GLU A 134 -1.29 -19.63 -39.75
CA GLU A 134 -1.96 -20.40 -40.80
C GLU A 134 -3.28 -19.76 -41.30
N TYR A 135 -3.40 -19.82 -42.63
CA TYR A 135 -4.58 -19.72 -43.49
C TYR A 135 -5.35 -18.40 -43.66
N GLY A 136 -5.30 -17.87 -44.89
CA GLY A 136 -6.36 -17.01 -45.43
C GLY A 136 -6.05 -16.31 -46.76
N TRP A 137 -6.18 -17.04 -47.88
CA TRP A 137 -6.43 -16.64 -49.29
C TRP A 137 -5.38 -15.85 -50.09
#